data_AF-A0A8S3GR00-F1
#
_entry.id   AF-A0A8S3GR00-F1
#
_cell.length_a   1.000
_cell.length_b   1.000
_cell.length_c   1.000
_cell.angle_alpha   90.00
_cell.angle_beta   90.00
_cell.angle_gamma   90.00
#
_symmetry.space_group_name_H-M   'P 1'
#
loop_
_entity.id
_entity.type
_entity.pdbx_description
1 polymer ?
#
loop_
_entity_poly.entity_id
_entity_poly.type
_entity_poly.pdbx_seq_one_letter_code
_entity_poly.pdbx_strand_id
1 'polypeptide(L)' 'EDKGVYVQASTLGSLEGLLQLLKASKIPYSGINIGPVHRRDVMRASIQLEKDVLMATILAFDVQIEKEAQEYANKIGI' A
#
# COMPACT_ATOMS: atom_id res chain seq x y z
N GLU A 1 -9.04 13.55 2.92
CA GLU A 1 -7.95 12.67 2.48
C GLU A 1 -7.65 11.70 3.61
N ASP A 2 -7.86 10.40 3.38
CA ASP A 2 -7.78 9.41 4.44
C ASP A 2 -6.31 9.06 4.77
N LYS A 3 -5.98 9.08 6.07
CA LYS A 3 -4.69 8.65 6.61
C LYS A 3 -4.64 7.13 6.62
N GLY A 4 -3.56 6.50 6.16
CA GLY A 4 -3.38 5.06 6.29
C GLY A 4 -2.47 4.44 5.25
N VAL A 5 -2.13 3.16 5.45
CA VAL A 5 -1.31 2.37 4.53
C VAL A 5 -2.02 2.13 3.19
N TYR A 6 -1.25 1.90 2.12
CA TYR A 6 -1.82 1.47 0.83
C TYR A 6 -1.79 -0.05 0.75
N VAL A 7 -2.84 -0.69 0.22
CA VAL A 7 -2.97 -2.15 0.20
C VAL A 7 -3.07 -2.67 -1.23
N GLN A 8 -2.26 -3.68 -1.56
CA GLN A 8 -2.26 -4.35 -2.85
C GLN A 8 -2.44 -5.86 -2.66
N ALA A 9 -3.31 -6.50 -3.44
CA ALA A 9 -3.55 -7.93 -3.36
C ALA A 9 -3.79 -8.58 -4.74
N SER A 10 -3.61 -9.90 -4.84
CA SER A 10 -3.82 -10.66 -6.08
C SER A 10 -5.28 -10.93 -6.40
N THR A 11 -6.15 -10.99 -5.39
CA THR A 11 -7.57 -11.34 -5.53
C THR A 11 -8.43 -10.51 -4.57
N LEU A 12 -9.74 -10.46 -4.81
CA LEU A 12 -10.67 -9.79 -3.92
C LEU A 12 -10.75 -10.48 -2.54
N GLY A 13 -10.73 -11.81 -2.49
CA GLY A 13 -10.82 -12.55 -1.23
C GLY A 13 -9.60 -12.32 -0.32
N SER A 14 -8.39 -12.29 -0.89
CA SER A 14 -7.18 -11.95 -0.12
C SER A 14 -7.17 -10.50 0.32
N LEU A 15 -7.69 -9.58 -0.50
CA LEU A 15 -7.86 -8.18 -0.13
C LEU A 15 -8.81 -8.03 1.06
N GLU A 16 -10.00 -8.62 1.00
CA GLU A 16 -11.00 -8.54 2.08
C GLU A 16 -10.45 -9.08 3.41
N GLY A 17 -9.77 -10.23 3.39
CA GLY A 17 -9.14 -10.80 4.58
C GLY A 17 -8.09 -9.87 5.19
N LEU A 18 -7.23 -9.26 4.35
CA LEU A 18 -6.23 -8.31 4.81
C LEU A 18 -6.87 -7.05 5.39
N LEU A 19 -7.90 -6.49 4.74
CA LEU A 19 -8.62 -5.32 5.27
C LEU A 19 -9.32 -5.62 6.60
N GLN A 20 -9.87 -6.83 6.76
CA GLN A 20 -10.46 -7.26 8.02
C GLN A 20 -9.41 -7.34 9.14
N LEU A 21 -8.21 -7.87 8.85
CA LEU A 21 -7.08 -7.90 9.79
C LEU A 21 -6.64 -6.49 10.19
N LEU A 22 -6.49 -5.58 9.22
CA LEU A 22 -6.09 -4.19 9.48
C LEU A 22 -7.13 -3.48 10.35
N LYS A 23 -8.42 -3.68 10.07
CA LYS A 23 -9.52 -3.15 10.87
C LYS A 23 -9.49 -3.67 12.31
N ALA A 24 -9.30 -4.98 12.52
CA ALA A 24 -9.17 -5.57 13.85
C ALA A 24 -7.95 -5.02 14.61
N SER A 25 -6.87 -4.73 13.88
CA SER A 25 -5.62 -4.16 14.40
C SER A 25 -5.66 -2.64 14.57
N LYS A 26 -6.78 -1.99 14.22
CA LYS A 26 -6.95 -0.52 14.23
C LYS A 26 -5.92 0.22 13.35
N ILE A 27 -5.48 -0.41 12.27
CA ILE A 27 -4.59 0.19 11.27
C ILE A 27 -5.47 0.71 10.12
N PRO A 28 -5.50 2.02 9.86
CA PRO A 28 -6.27 2.56 8.75
C PRO A 28 -5.55 2.34 7.42
N TYR A 29 -6.31 2.25 6.34
CA TYR A 29 -5.80 2.20 4.98
C TYR A 29 -6.31 3.39 4.17
N SER A 30 -5.47 3.94 3.29
CA SER A 30 -5.80 5.11 2.46
C SER A 30 -6.13 4.77 1.01
N GLY A 31 -5.83 3.54 0.59
CA GLY A 31 -6.12 3.07 -0.76
C GLY A 31 -5.94 1.57 -0.88
N ILE A 32 -6.64 1.00 -1.86
CA ILE A 32 -6.62 -0.43 -2.17
C ILE A 32 -6.55 -0.62 -3.68
N ASN A 33 -5.90 -1.70 -4.13
CA ASN A 33 -5.88 -2.08 -5.53
C ASN A 33 -5.60 -3.59 -5.71
N ILE A 34 -5.95 -4.14 -6.87
CA ILE A 34 -5.75 -5.55 -7.23
C ILE A 34 -4.76 -5.65 -8.39
N GLY A 35 -3.84 -6.61 -8.31
CA GLY A 35 -2.78 -6.86 -9.31
C GLY A 35 -1.42 -6.32 -8.90
N PRO A 36 -0.43 -6.26 -9.81
CA PRO A 36 0.94 -5.85 -9.48
C PRO A 36 1.04 -4.43 -8.89
N VAL A 37 2.06 -4.19 -8.07
CA VAL A 37 2.39 -2.84 -7.57
C VAL A 37 3.08 -2.06 -8.67
N HIS A 38 2.52 -0.91 -9.04
CA HIS A 38 3.08 -0.01 -10.03
C HIS A 38 3.61 1.26 -9.37
N ARG A 39 4.42 2.03 -10.10
CA ARG A 39 4.96 3.32 -9.61
C ARG A 39 3.88 4.30 -9.14
N ARG A 40 2.68 4.29 -9.76
CA ARG A 40 1.54 5.10 -9.34
C ARG A 40 1.03 4.74 -7.93
N ASP A 41 1.11 3.48 -7.54
CA ASP A 41 0.67 3.01 -6.23
C ASP A 41 1.66 3.51 -5.17
N VAL A 42 2.97 3.49 -5.48
CA VAL A 42 4.03 4.10 -4.65
C VAL A 42 3.84 5.61 -4.49
N MET A 43 3.48 6.32 -5.56
CA MET A 43 3.19 7.76 -5.52
C MET A 43 1.96 8.09 -4.65
N ARG A 44 0.97 7.20 -4.59
CA ARG A 44 -0.18 7.38 -3.69
C ARG A 44 0.22 7.17 -2.23
N ALA A 45 1.02 6.13 -1.96
CA ALA A 45 1.54 5.87 -0.62
C ALA A 45 2.44 7.02 -0.12
N SER A 46 3.19 7.67 -1.01
CA SER A 46 4.11 8.75 -0.66
C SER A 46 3.44 10.00 -0.10
N ILE A 47 2.15 10.21 -0.37
CA ILE A 47 1.37 11.30 0.24
C ILE A 47 1.36 11.20 1.77
N GLN A 48 1.52 9.99 2.32
CA GLN A 48 1.56 9.79 3.76
C GLN A 48 2.89 10.18 4.40
N LEU A 49 3.99 10.35 3.64
CA LEU A 49 5.31 10.71 4.21
C LEU A 49 5.28 12.02 4.98
N GLU A 50 4.49 13.00 4.52
CA GLU A 50 4.33 14.30 5.17
C GLU A 50 3.42 14.23 6.40
N LYS A 51 2.61 13.18 6.53
CA LYS A 51 1.58 13.04 7.58
C LYS A 51 2.03 12.10 8.70
N ASP A 52 2.50 10.92 8.34
CA ASP A 52 2.96 9.87 9.24
C ASP A 52 3.81 8.85 8.46
N VAL A 53 5.11 8.84 8.74
CA VAL A 53 6.09 7.98 8.06
C VAL A 53 5.74 6.50 8.18
N LEU A 54 5.13 6.06 9.29
CA LEU A 54 4.73 4.66 9.46
C LEU A 54 3.51 4.28 8.60
N MET A 55 2.74 5.26 8.14
CA MET A 55 1.61 5.06 7.23
C MET A 55 2.02 5.16 5.77
N ALA A 56 3.22 5.67 5.50
CA ALA A 56 3.82 5.71 4.17
C ALA A 56 4.40 4.33 3.80
N THR A 57 3.53 3.33 3.75
CA THR A 57 3.91 1.94 3.50
C THR A 57 2.87 1.27 2.60
N ILE A 58 3.35 0.41 1.70
CA ILE A 58 2.51 -0.45 0.86
C ILE A 58 2.52 -1.87 1.41
N LEU A 59 1.35 -2.40 1.73
CA LEU A 59 1.16 -3.80 2.09
C LEU A 59 0.82 -4.58 0.81
N ALA A 60 1.82 -5.28 0.25
CA ALA A 60 1.70 -6.04 -0.99
C ALA A 60 1.57 -7.55 -0.70
N PHE A 61 0.38 -8.12 -0.89
CA PHE A 61 0.09 -9.52 -0.63
C PHE A 61 -0.07 -10.33 -1.92
N ASP A 62 0.83 -11.29 -2.14
CA ASP A 62 0.80 -12.22 -3.29
C ASP A 62 0.80 -11.52 -4.66
N VAL A 63 1.47 -10.37 -4.76
CA VAL A 63 1.57 -9.58 -6.00
C VAL A 63 3.01 -9.30 -6.35
N GLN A 64 3.28 -9.21 -7.66
CA GLN A 64 4.58 -8.76 -8.15
C GLN A 64 4.72 -7.25 -7.94
N ILE A 65 5.97 -6.82 -7.69
CA ILE A 65 6.33 -5.41 -7.65
C ILE A 65 7.07 -5.10 -8.94
N GLU A 66 6.53 -4.17 -9.73
CA GLU A 66 7.18 -3.72 -10.95
C GLU A 66 8.53 -3.07 -10.63
N LYS A 67 9.52 -3.29 -11.51
CA LYS A 67 10.88 -2.78 -11.30
C LYS A 67 10.91 -1.27 -11.08
N GLU A 68 10.17 -0.51 -11.89
CA GLU A 68 10.05 0.95 -11.76
C GLU A 68 9.41 1.36 -10.41
N ALA A 69 8.47 0.55 -9.90
CA ALA A 69 7.85 0.81 -8.61
C ALA A 69 8.87 0.63 -7.48
N GLN A 70 9.63 -0.47 -7.49
CA GLN A 70 10.66 -0.73 -6.47
C GLN A 70 11.77 0.33 -6.48
N GLU A 71 12.26 0.70 -7.66
CA GLU A 71 13.28 1.74 -7.80
C GLU A 71 12.79 3.09 -7.27
N TYR A 72 11.53 3.44 -7.57
CA TYR A 72 10.95 4.67 -7.06
C TYR A 72 10.75 4.62 -5.54
N ALA A 73 10.21 3.53 -5.00
CA ALA A 73 10.01 3.34 -3.55
C ALA A 73 11.33 3.49 -2.77
N ASN A 74 12.40 2.83 -3.23
CA ASN A 74 13.74 2.96 -2.64
C ASN A 74 14.27 4.39 -2.67
N LYS A 75 13.96 5.16 -3.72
CA LYS A 75 14.41 6.55 -3.87
C LYS A 75 13.72 7.49 -2.87
N ILE A 76 12.44 7.25 -2.56
CA ILE A 76 11.63 8.16 -1.74
C ILE A 76 11.40 7.67 -0.31
N GLY A 77 11.84 6.45 0.02
CA GLY A 77 11.72 5.88 1.36
C GLY A 77 10.34 5.31 1.69
N ILE A 78 9.75 4.57 0.75
CA ILE A 78 8.49 3.81 0.91
C ILE A 78 8.79 2.32 0.99
#